data_AF-Q6NA11-F1
#
_entry.id   AF-Q6NA11-F1
#
_cell.length_a   1.000
_cell.length_b   1.000
_cell.length_c   1.000
_cell.angle_alpha   90.00
_cell.angle_beta   90.00
_cell.angle_gamma   90.00
#
_symmetry.space_group_name_H-M   'P 1'
#
loop_
_entity.id
_entity.type
_entity.pdbx_description
1 polymer ?
#
loop_
_entity_poly.entity_id
_entity_poly.type
_entity_poly.pdbx_seq_one_letter_code
_entity_poly.pdbx_strand_id
1 'polypeptide(L)'
;MCQTCGSDDAAGQAEQAVDAALRVRHFHLILADIAIAAAVKGLGHADLAATGEQDYVPGAVRDRWQEIAPDDAALRRVNQLANAGLASLQQQGAEQLAASAARYGIPLSPAIAADIAGHFSGRRDAVMTYDR
;
A
#
# COMPACT_ATOMS: atom_id res chain seq x y z
N MET A 1 -7.93 -20.42 -47.13
CA MET A 1 -7.10 -20.73 -45.95
C MET A 1 -7.34 -19.62 -44.95
N CYS A 2 -8.06 -19.91 -43.87
CA CYS A 2 -8.50 -18.93 -42.89
C CYS A 2 -7.35 -18.49 -41.98
N GLN A 3 -7.14 -17.18 -41.91
CA GLN A 3 -6.33 -16.50 -40.89
C GLN A 3 -7.19 -16.32 -39.64
N THR A 4 -6.97 -17.17 -38.64
CA THR A 4 -7.42 -16.94 -37.26
C THR A 4 -6.19 -17.07 -36.36
N CYS A 5 -5.32 -16.06 -36.38
CA CYS A 5 -4.29 -15.84 -35.38
C CYS A 5 -4.45 -14.39 -34.92
N GLY A 6 -4.89 -14.17 -33.69
CA GLY A 6 -5.07 -12.81 -33.15
C GLY A 6 -5.95 -12.72 -31.90
N SER A 7 -6.63 -13.81 -31.51
CA SER A 7 -7.52 -13.81 -30.34
C SER A 7 -6.82 -14.19 -29.03
N ASP A 8 -5.70 -14.91 -29.06
CA ASP A 8 -4.99 -15.36 -27.85
C ASP A 8 -4.15 -14.25 -27.18
N ASP A 9 -3.58 -13.31 -27.95
CA ASP A 9 -2.76 -12.22 -27.40
C ASP A 9 -3.59 -11.21 -26.58
N ALA A 10 -4.84 -10.96 -26.98
CA ALA A 10 -5.71 -10.00 -26.29
C ALA A 10 -6.19 -10.50 -24.93
N ALA A 11 -6.44 -11.81 -24.80
CA ALA A 11 -6.85 -12.44 -23.55
C ALA A 11 -5.70 -12.47 -22.54
N GLY A 12 -4.48 -12.81 -22.98
CA GLY A 12 -3.28 -12.80 -22.13
C GLY A 12 -2.90 -11.39 -21.63
N GLN A 13 -3.06 -10.37 -22.46
CA GLN A 13 -2.82 -8.97 -22.07
C GLN A 13 -3.85 -8.47 -21.05
N ALA A 14 -5.11 -8.87 -21.18
CA ALA A 14 -6.17 -8.49 -20.23
C ALA A 14 -5.95 -9.12 -18.84
N GLU A 15 -5.60 -10.40 -18.78
CA GLU A 15 -5.29 -11.09 -17.53
C GLU A 15 -4.08 -10.46 -16.81
N GLN A 16 -3.00 -10.17 -17.54
CA GLN A 16 -1.83 -9.47 -17.01
C GLN A 16 -2.15 -8.06 -16.49
N ALA A 17 -3.06 -7.34 -17.15
CA ALA A 17 -3.48 -6.01 -16.72
C ALA A 17 -4.28 -6.07 -15.40
N VAL A 18 -5.15 -7.08 -15.24
CA VAL A 18 -5.91 -7.29 -14.00
C VAL A 18 -4.98 -7.64 -12.85
N ASP A 19 -4.02 -8.54 -13.06
CA ASP A 19 -3.02 -8.91 -12.06
C ASP A 19 -2.13 -7.73 -11.65
N ALA A 20 -1.73 -6.90 -12.62
CA ALA A 20 -1.01 -5.67 -12.34
C ALA A 20 -1.85 -4.70 -11.49
N ALA A 21 -3.12 -4.49 -11.83
CA ALA A 21 -4.02 -3.61 -11.08
C ALA A 21 -4.25 -4.11 -9.65
N LEU A 22 -4.42 -5.41 -9.45
CA LEU A 22 -4.54 -6.03 -8.13
C LEU A 22 -3.28 -5.83 -7.30
N ARG A 23 -2.10 -5.97 -7.90
CA ARG A 23 -0.81 -5.71 -7.24
C ARG A 23 -0.67 -4.25 -6.81
N VAL A 24 -1.03 -3.30 -7.68
CA VAL A 24 -1.01 -1.88 -7.34
C VAL A 24 -1.95 -1.57 -6.18
N ARG A 25 -3.17 -2.10 -6.21
CA ARG A 25 -4.12 -1.98 -5.09
C ARG A 25 -3.54 -2.53 -3.79
N HIS A 26 -2.91 -3.71 -3.85
CA HIS A 26 -2.27 -4.36 -2.71
C HIS A 26 -1.19 -3.47 -2.07
N PHE A 27 -0.32 -2.87 -2.88
CA PHE A 27 0.71 -1.95 -2.38
C PHE A 27 0.12 -0.72 -1.69
N HIS A 28 -0.92 -0.12 -2.27
CA HIS A 28 -1.59 1.02 -1.66
C HIS A 28 -2.24 0.67 -0.32
N LEU A 29 -2.81 -0.53 -0.18
CA LEU A 29 -3.38 -0.99 1.08
C LEU A 29 -2.32 -1.17 2.17
N ILE A 30 -1.16 -1.74 1.83
CA ILE A 30 -0.04 -1.86 2.77
C ILE A 30 0.43 -0.47 3.23
N LEU A 31 0.63 0.46 2.30
CA LEU A 31 1.05 1.81 2.64
C LEU A 31 0.00 2.55 3.50
N ALA A 32 -1.27 2.33 3.22
CA ALA A 32 -2.37 2.89 3.99
C ALA A 32 -2.38 2.34 5.43
N ASP A 33 -2.15 1.04 5.62
CA ASP A 33 -2.09 0.43 6.95
C ASP A 33 -0.91 0.97 7.77
N ILE A 34 0.27 1.11 7.15
CA ILE A 34 1.44 1.75 7.80
C ILE A 34 1.10 3.19 8.20
N ALA A 35 0.46 3.95 7.31
CA ALA A 35 0.11 5.35 7.56
C ALA A 35 -0.95 5.51 8.67
N ILE A 36 -1.96 4.63 8.71
CA ILE A 36 -2.99 4.63 9.75
C ILE A 36 -2.39 4.24 11.09
N ALA A 37 -1.59 3.17 11.15
CA ALA A 37 -0.92 2.77 12.39
C ALA A 37 -0.03 3.89 12.94
N ALA A 38 0.71 4.59 12.07
CA ALA A 38 1.51 5.76 12.43
C ALA A 38 0.65 6.91 12.96
N ALA A 39 -0.45 7.23 12.27
CA ALA A 39 -1.35 8.32 12.65
C ALA A 39 -2.04 8.07 14.00
N VAL A 40 -2.52 6.86 14.22
CA VAL A 40 -3.19 6.44 15.46
C VAL A 40 -2.23 6.52 16.64
N LYS A 41 -1.02 5.98 16.47
CA LYS A 41 0.06 6.09 17.47
C LYS A 41 0.46 7.55 17.72
N GLY A 42 0.58 8.36 16.67
CA GLY A 42 0.92 9.78 16.76
C GLY A 42 -0.12 10.63 17.50
N LEU A 43 -1.40 10.24 17.44
CA LEU A 43 -2.49 10.87 18.19
C LEU A 43 -2.67 10.33 19.61
N GLY A 44 -1.79 9.42 20.06
CA GLY A 44 -1.79 8.88 21.42
C GLY A 44 -2.84 7.78 21.66
N HIS A 45 -3.40 7.19 20.59
CA HIS A 45 -4.29 6.05 20.71
C HIS A 45 -3.50 4.74 20.88
N ALA A 46 -4.20 3.67 21.29
CA ALA A 46 -3.62 2.35 21.49
C ALA A 46 -3.03 1.78 20.19
N ASP A 47 -1.99 0.95 20.32
CA ASP A 47 -1.32 0.32 19.18
C ASP A 47 -2.29 -0.64 18.46
N LEU A 48 -2.49 -0.41 17.16
CA LEU A 48 -3.39 -1.22 16.33
C LEU A 48 -2.75 -2.50 15.83
N ALA A 49 -1.43 -2.57 15.86
CA ALA A 49 -0.65 -3.57 15.14
C ALA A 49 -0.59 -4.96 15.80
N ALA A 50 -1.58 -5.29 16.62
CA ALA A 50 -1.71 -6.59 17.27
C ALA A 50 -2.35 -7.66 16.36
N THR A 51 -2.15 -7.58 15.04
CA THR A 51 -2.36 -8.72 14.15
C THR A 51 -1.01 -9.41 14.03
N GLY A 52 -0.81 -10.52 14.76
CA GLY A 52 0.43 -11.30 14.66
C GLY A 52 0.75 -11.64 13.20
N GLU A 53 2.03 -11.90 12.91
CA GLU A 53 2.57 -12.16 11.57
C GLU A 53 1.78 -13.18 10.73
N GLN A 54 0.97 -14.04 11.36
CA GLN A 54 0.32 -15.18 10.71
C GLN A 54 -0.97 -14.83 9.95
N ASP A 55 -1.64 -13.70 10.24
CA ASP A 55 -2.97 -13.39 9.68
C ASP A 55 -3.11 -11.96 9.12
N TYR A 56 -2.00 -11.27 8.84
CA TYR A 56 -2.08 -9.92 8.28
C TYR A 56 -2.64 -9.94 6.85
N VAL A 57 -3.71 -9.19 6.64
CA VAL A 57 -4.30 -8.90 5.34
C VAL A 57 -4.21 -7.40 5.09
N PRO A 58 -3.71 -6.92 3.94
CA PRO A 58 -3.68 -5.49 3.65
C PRO A 58 -5.08 -4.86 3.70
N GLY A 59 -5.20 -3.80 4.48
CA GLY A 59 -6.45 -3.13 4.85
C GLY A 59 -6.94 -3.44 6.27
N ALA A 60 -6.39 -4.47 6.93
CA ALA A 60 -6.88 -4.90 8.24
C ALA A 60 -6.71 -3.84 9.33
N VAL A 61 -5.65 -3.02 9.28
CA VAL A 61 -5.42 -1.96 10.27
C VAL A 61 -6.48 -0.87 10.14
N ARG A 62 -6.82 -0.52 8.89
CA ARG A 62 -7.90 0.42 8.60
C ARG A 62 -9.24 -0.07 9.11
N ASP A 63 -9.58 -1.33 8.85
CA ASP A 63 -10.86 -1.92 9.24
C ASP A 63 -10.96 -1.98 10.78
N ARG A 64 -9.90 -2.44 11.44
CA ARG A 64 -9.82 -2.44 12.90
C ARG A 64 -9.98 -1.04 13.50
N TRP A 65 -9.35 -0.02 12.92
CA TRP A 65 -9.51 1.36 13.40
C TRP A 65 -10.96 1.84 13.27
N GLN A 66 -11.65 1.48 12.18
CA GLN A 66 -13.06 1.82 11.99
C GLN A 66 -13.96 1.21 13.08
N GLU A 67 -13.62 0.02 13.56
CA GLU A 67 -14.38 -0.67 14.61
C GLU A 67 -14.16 -0.07 16.00
N ILE A 68 -12.94 0.37 16.31
CA ILE A 68 -12.56 0.77 17.68
C ILE A 68 -12.47 2.29 17.89
N ALA A 69 -12.62 3.09 16.84
CA ALA A 69 -12.52 4.53 16.96
C ALA A 69 -13.61 5.06 17.90
N PRO A 70 -13.26 6.01 18.79
CA PRO A 70 -14.20 6.50 19.81
C PRO A 70 -15.31 7.36 19.21
N ASP A 71 -15.05 8.03 18.09
CA ASP A 71 -16.00 8.89 17.39
C ASP A 71 -15.59 9.14 15.92
N ASP A 72 -16.53 9.67 15.14
CA ASP A 72 -16.30 10.03 13.73
C ASP A 72 -15.24 11.12 13.54
N ALA A 73 -15.02 11.97 14.55
CA ALA A 73 -14.01 13.02 14.47
C ALA A 73 -12.59 12.44 14.59
N ALA A 74 -12.39 11.38 15.38
CA ALA A 74 -11.16 10.63 15.50
C ALA A 74 -10.88 9.88 14.18
N LEU A 75 -11.90 9.24 13.59
CA LEU A 75 -11.79 8.63 12.26
C LEU A 75 -11.31 9.64 11.21
N ARG A 76 -11.95 10.81 11.14
CA ARG A 76 -11.55 11.86 10.18
C ARG A 76 -10.13 12.37 10.41
N ARG A 77 -9.74 12.62 11.67
CA ARG A 77 -8.39 13.10 12.02
C ARG A 77 -7.31 12.09 11.62
N VAL A 78 -7.50 10.82 11.95
CA VAL A 78 -6.57 9.75 11.55
C VAL A 78 -6.50 9.62 10.04
N ASN A 79 -7.63 9.60 9.34
CA ASN A 79 -7.64 9.49 7.88
C ASN A 79 -6.94 10.68 7.21
N GLN A 80 -7.14 11.90 7.70
CA GLN A 80 -6.43 13.08 7.19
C GLN A 80 -4.92 12.97 7.40
N LEU A 81 -4.49 12.56 8.60
CA LEU A 81 -3.07 12.42 8.93
C LEU A 81 -2.41 11.28 8.13
N ALA A 82 -3.09 10.14 7.99
CA ALA A 82 -2.64 9.01 7.20
C ALA A 82 -2.50 9.39 5.71
N ASN A 83 -3.49 10.08 5.14
CA ASN A 83 -3.44 10.55 3.76
C ASN A 83 -2.28 11.54 3.53
N ALA A 84 -1.99 12.42 4.49
CA ALA A 84 -0.84 13.33 4.42
C ALA A 84 0.50 12.57 4.47
N GLY A 85 0.58 11.51 5.27
CA GLY A 85 1.77 10.66 5.37
C GLY A 85 2.01 9.72 4.19
N LEU A 86 0.96 9.39 3.43
CA LEU A 86 1.02 8.39 2.35
C LEU A 86 2.02 8.79 1.25
N ALA A 87 2.03 10.06 0.85
CA ALA A 87 2.96 10.56 -0.16
C ALA A 87 4.43 10.45 0.30
N SER A 88 4.69 10.61 1.61
CA SER A 88 6.03 10.44 2.16
C SER A 88 6.47 8.97 2.12
N LEU A 89 5.57 8.03 2.46
CA LEU A 89 5.85 6.59 2.38
C LEU A 89 6.13 6.12 0.95
N GLN A 90 5.40 6.65 -0.04
CA GLN A 90 5.64 6.33 -1.46
C GLN A 90 7.02 6.77 -1.96
N GLN A 91 7.67 7.71 -1.28
CA GLN A 91 9.00 8.20 -1.63
C GLN A 91 10.13 7.44 -0.92
N GLN A 92 9.81 6.61 0.08
CA GLN A 92 10.81 5.86 0.83
C GLN A 92 11.43 4.74 -0.01
N GLY A 93 12.72 4.49 0.21
CA GLY A 93 13.39 3.30 -0.29
C GLY A 93 12.96 2.05 0.48
N ALA A 94 13.24 0.87 -0.08
CA ALA A 94 12.81 -0.43 0.46
C ALA A 94 13.18 -0.62 1.95
N GLU A 95 14.41 -0.29 2.34
CA GLU A 95 14.89 -0.43 3.72
C GLU A 95 14.13 0.49 4.70
N GLN A 96 13.89 1.74 4.31
CA GLN A 96 13.14 2.71 5.12
C GLN A 96 11.67 2.31 5.25
N LEU A 97 11.10 1.74 4.19
CA LEU A 97 9.73 1.26 4.19
C LEU A 97 9.57 0.03 5.11
N ALA A 98 10.49 -0.94 5.02
CA ALA A 98 10.52 -2.09 5.91
C ALA A 98 10.70 -1.68 7.38
N ALA A 99 11.58 -0.72 7.66
CA ALA A 99 11.77 -0.18 9.00
C ALA A 99 10.52 0.53 9.53
N SER A 100 9.83 1.29 8.67
CA SER A 100 8.57 1.95 9.02
C SER A 100 7.48 0.91 9.32
N ALA A 101 7.34 -0.11 8.49
CA ALA A 101 6.40 -1.21 8.70
C ALA A 101 6.66 -1.92 10.04
N ALA A 102 7.91 -2.31 10.30
CA ALA A 102 8.30 -2.96 11.56
C ALA A 102 8.03 -2.08 12.79
N ARG A 103 8.32 -0.78 12.71
CA ARG A 103 8.06 0.19 13.79
C ARG A 103 6.58 0.28 14.18
N TYR A 104 5.69 0.07 13.21
CA TYR A 104 4.25 0.09 13.38
C TYR A 104 3.62 -1.30 13.31
N GLY A 105 4.41 -2.37 13.51
CA GLY A 105 3.97 -3.75 13.62
C GLY A 105 3.26 -4.32 12.38
N ILE A 106 3.53 -3.78 11.19
CA ILE A 106 3.04 -4.32 9.92
C ILE A 106 4.05 -5.34 9.40
N PRO A 107 3.66 -6.62 9.19
CA PRO A 107 4.57 -7.62 8.68
C PRO A 107 4.82 -7.38 7.20
N LEU A 108 5.95 -6.73 6.90
CA LEU A 108 6.38 -6.43 5.54
C LEU A 108 7.71 -7.12 5.26
N SER A 109 7.70 -8.10 4.36
CA SER A 109 8.94 -8.76 3.97
C SER A 109 9.84 -7.82 3.15
N PRO A 110 11.18 -7.98 3.22
CA PRO A 110 12.10 -7.17 2.42
C PRO A 110 11.84 -7.23 0.92
N ALA A 111 11.40 -8.38 0.41
CA ALA A 111 11.06 -8.58 -0.99
C ALA A 111 9.86 -7.70 -1.40
N ILE A 112 8.77 -7.72 -0.61
CA ILE A 112 7.60 -6.89 -0.89
C ILE A 112 7.94 -5.40 -0.73
N ALA A 113 8.75 -5.03 0.25
CA ALA A 113 9.21 -3.65 0.42
C ALA A 113 10.01 -3.16 -0.82
N ALA A 114 10.84 -4.01 -1.40
CA ALA A 114 11.56 -3.71 -2.64
C ALA A 114 10.62 -3.55 -3.84
N ASP A 115 9.62 -4.43 -3.97
CA ASP A 115 8.61 -4.34 -5.03
C ASP A 115 7.79 -3.03 -4.94
N ILE A 116 7.37 -2.66 -3.73
CA ILE A 116 6.65 -1.40 -3.48
C ILE A 116 7.54 -0.21 -3.85
N ALA A 117 8.77 -0.17 -3.34
CA ALA A 117 9.68 0.93 -3.61
C ALA A 117 9.99 1.07 -5.11
N GLY A 118 10.23 -0.05 -5.79
CA GLY A 118 10.45 -0.09 -7.24
C GLY A 118 9.23 0.38 -8.05
N HIS A 119 8.02 0.02 -7.62
CA HIS A 119 6.79 0.46 -8.27
C HIS A 119 6.63 2.00 -8.23
N PHE A 120 6.84 2.61 -7.06
CA PHE A 120 6.68 4.06 -6.89
C PHE A 120 7.90 4.86 -7.35
N SER A 121 9.11 4.30 -7.38
CA SER A 121 10.27 4.94 -8.02
C SER A 121 10.14 4.94 -9.54
N GLY A 122 9.75 3.81 -10.15
CA GLY A 122 9.60 3.71 -11.61
C GLY A 122 8.54 4.66 -12.19
N ARG A 123 7.45 4.91 -11.44
CA ARG A 123 6.46 5.94 -11.81
C ARG A 123 7.04 7.36 -11.80
N ARG A 124 7.98 7.68 -10.90
CA ARG A 124 8.62 9.01 -10.85
C ARG A 124 9.53 9.22 -12.05
N ASP A 125 10.36 8.22 -12.37
CA ASP A 125 11.27 8.31 -13.50
C ASP A 125 10.51 8.40 -14.84
N ALA A 126 9.40 7.68 -14.98
CA ALA A 126 8.52 7.76 -16.15
C ALA A 126 7.87 9.14 -16.33
N VAL A 127 7.41 9.78 -15.23
CA VAL A 127 6.85 11.14 -15.28
C VAL A 127 7.93 12.17 -15.60
N MET A 128 9.12 12.06 -15.01
CA MET A 128 10.23 12.98 -15.30
C MET A 128 10.79 12.84 -16.72
N THR A 129 10.60 11.68 -17.36
CA THR A 129 11.04 11.47 -18.75
C THR A 129 10.06 12.07 -19.77
N TYR A 130 8.79 12.25 -19.41
CA TYR A 130 7.77 12.81 -20.31
C TYR A 130 7.78 14.35 -20.37
N ASP A 131 8.33 15.00 -19.35
CA ASP A 131 8.37 16.47 -19.21
C ASP A 131 9.68 17.12 -19.71
N ARG A 132 10.51 16.39 -20.48
CA ARG A 132 11.79 16.88 -21.00
C ARG A 132 11.81 17.02 -22.52
#